data_AF-A0A3R5Y7L0-F1
#
_entry.id   AF-A0A3R5Y7L0-F1
#
_cell.length_a   1.000
_cell.length_b   1.000
_cell.length_c   1.000
_cell.angle_alpha   90.00
_cell.angle_beta   90.00
_cell.angle_gamma   90.00
#
_symmetry.space_group_name_H-M   'P 1'
#
loop_
_entity.id
_entity.type
_entity.pdbx_description
1 polymer ?
#
loop_
_entity_poly.entity_id
_entity_poly.type
_entity_poly.pdbx_seq_one_letter_code
_entity_poly.pdbx_strand_id
1 'polypeptide(L)'
;MEFRENQKIRVLGCTKSDGTCAGCNRGKVVAEEGEEGFVCQITEFLFEPVVVVHFLETNKKVGFRKHEIEIIEDYDPDEMVWIKIKKDDSQNTVSTS
;
A
#
# COMPACT_ATOMS: atom_id res chain seq x y z
N MET A 1 -10.60 -3.03 -6.22
CA MET A 1 -10.68 -3.63 -4.87
C MET A 1 -10.72 -2.53 -3.84
N GLU A 2 -11.49 -2.72 -2.77
CA GLU A 2 -11.46 -1.82 -1.61
C GLU A 2 -10.33 -2.25 -0.66
N PHE A 3 -9.69 -1.27 -0.02
CA PHE A 3 -8.69 -1.56 1.00
C PHE A 3 -9.41 -1.92 2.31
N ARG A 4 -8.84 -2.84 3.08
CA ARG A 4 -9.30 -3.28 4.40
C ARG A 4 -8.11 -3.49 5.33
N GLU A 5 -8.36 -3.49 6.63
CA GLU A 5 -7.36 -3.80 7.65
C GLU A 5 -6.79 -5.22 7.44
N ASN A 6 -5.52 -5.42 7.82
CA ASN A 6 -4.78 -6.68 7.72
C ASN A 6 -4.45 -7.17 6.30
N GLN A 7 -4.80 -6.40 5.26
CA GLN A 7 -4.32 -6.67 3.90
C GLN A 7 -2.83 -6.35 3.78
N LYS A 8 -2.10 -7.20 3.05
CA LYS A 8 -0.72 -6.92 2.70
C LYS A 8 -0.68 -6.16 1.38
N ILE A 9 0.03 -5.04 1.39
CA ILE A 9 0.19 -4.17 0.23
C ILE A 9 1.65 -4.05 -0.15
N ARG A 10 1.88 -3.61 -1.39
CA ARG A 10 3.16 -3.17 -1.90
C ARG A 10 3.06 -1.74 -2.40
N VAL A 11 4.07 -0.95 -2.12
CA VAL A 11 4.20 0.43 -2.61
C VAL A 11 4.60 0.43 -4.09
N LEU A 12 3.85 1.16 -4.92
CA LEU A 12 4.08 1.26 -6.37
C LEU A 12 5.01 2.41 -6.77
N GLY A 13 5.32 3.33 -5.86
CA GLY A 13 6.19 4.46 -6.17
C GLY A 13 6.79 5.09 -4.92
N CYS A 14 7.93 5.77 -5.09
CA CYS A 14 8.63 6.41 -3.97
C CYS A 14 7.80 7.53 -3.33
N THR A 15 7.37 7.34 -2.10
CA THR A 15 6.66 8.35 -1.31
C THR A 15 7.65 9.13 -0.44
N LYS A 16 7.62 10.45 -0.55
CA LYS A 16 8.42 11.38 0.28
C LYS A 16 7.58 11.90 1.44
N SER A 17 8.21 12.16 2.58
CA SER A 17 7.55 12.76 3.72
C SER A 17 7.12 14.19 3.41
N ASP A 18 5.81 14.45 3.37
CA ASP A 18 5.27 15.81 3.34
C ASP A 18 5.25 16.47 4.75
N GLY A 19 5.86 15.83 5.75
CA GLY A 19 5.90 16.29 7.13
C GLY A 19 4.84 15.66 8.03
N THR A 20 4.07 14.69 7.53
CA THR A 20 3.05 13.93 8.29
C THR A 20 3.62 12.71 9.02
N CYS A 21 4.88 12.34 8.75
CA CYS A 21 5.53 11.19 9.38
C CYS A 21 6.27 11.62 10.65
N ALA A 22 5.84 11.11 11.81
CA ALA A 22 6.45 11.42 13.10
C ALA A 22 7.94 11.02 13.10
N GLY A 23 8.84 12.00 13.29
CA GLY A 23 10.29 11.78 13.35
C GLY A 23 11.03 11.72 12.01
N CYS A 24 10.35 11.97 10.88
CA CYS A 24 11.02 12.10 9.58
C CYS A 24 11.17 13.57 9.17
N ASN A 25 12.35 13.96 8.69
CA ASN A 25 12.55 15.28 8.08
C ASN A 25 11.69 15.40 6.83
N ARG A 26 11.05 16.56 6.65
CA ARG A 26 10.32 16.92 5.42
C ARG A 26 11.21 16.67 4.20
N GLY A 27 10.65 16.01 3.19
CA GLY A 27 11.34 15.66 1.94
C GLY A 27 12.17 14.38 1.96
N LYS A 28 12.32 13.70 3.10
CA LYS A 28 13.00 12.40 3.16
C LYS A 28 12.08 11.29 2.63
N VAL A 29 12.65 10.32 1.92
CA VAL A 29 11.93 9.11 1.48
C VAL A 29 11.42 8.37 2.72
N VAL A 30 10.11 8.13 2.77
CA VAL A 30 9.45 7.42 3.88
C VAL A 30 9.12 5.98 3.54
N ALA A 31 8.91 5.70 2.26
CA ALA A 31 8.75 4.37 1.70
C ALA A 31 9.33 4.34 0.29
N GLU A 32 10.03 3.25 -0.04
CA GLU A 32 10.59 3.01 -1.36
C GLU A 32 9.61 2.22 -2.24
N GLU A 33 9.76 2.35 -3.56
CA GLU A 33 9.02 1.52 -4.51
C GLU A 33 9.36 0.04 -4.28
N GLY A 34 8.32 -0.80 -4.18
CA GLY A 34 8.46 -2.22 -3.87
C GLY A 34 8.45 -2.57 -2.39
N GLU A 35 8.45 -1.58 -1.49
CA GLU A 35 8.36 -1.84 -0.04
C GLU A 35 6.99 -2.46 0.31
N GLU A 36 7.01 -3.48 1.15
CA GLU A 36 5.81 -4.23 1.55
C GLU A 36 5.38 -3.86 2.97
N GLY A 37 4.08 -3.70 3.18
CA GLY A 37 3.54 -3.36 4.48
C GLY A 37 2.12 -3.89 4.67
N PHE A 38 1.58 -3.67 5.85
CA PHE A 38 0.22 -4.10 6.19
C PHE A 38 -0.68 -2.90 6.42
N VAL A 39 -1.91 -2.97 5.90
CA VAL A 39 -2.92 -1.94 6.15
C VAL A 39 -3.31 -2.00 7.62
N CYS A 40 -2.97 -0.94 8.35
CA CYS A 40 -3.25 -0.81 9.77
C CYS A 40 -4.60 -0.11 10.00
N GLN A 41 -4.93 0.89 9.19
CA GLN A 41 -6.15 1.67 9.33
C GLN A 41 -6.47 2.40 8.02
N ILE A 42 -7.75 2.66 7.77
CA ILE A 42 -8.20 3.55 6.70
C ILE A 42 -8.81 4.78 7.36
N THR A 43 -8.30 5.96 7.01
CA THR A 43 -8.75 7.24 7.54
C THR A 43 -9.07 8.18 6.40
N GLU A 44 -9.67 9.33 6.70
CA GLU A 44 -9.89 10.40 5.74
C GLU A 44 -9.01 11.60 6.09
N PHE A 45 -8.42 12.23 5.08
CA PHE A 45 -7.64 13.46 5.23
C PHE A 45 -8.00 14.42 4.11
N LEU A 46 -8.44 15.63 4.46
CA LEU A 46 -8.95 16.63 3.51
C LEU A 46 -10.06 16.07 2.60
N PHE A 47 -10.99 15.31 3.18
CA PHE A 47 -12.11 14.66 2.46
C PHE A 47 -11.69 13.59 1.44
N GLU A 48 -10.43 13.19 1.45
CA GLU A 48 -9.93 12.13 0.59
C GLU A 48 -9.47 10.94 1.43
N PRO A 49 -9.77 9.69 1.00
CA PRO A 49 -9.37 8.49 1.74
C PRO A 49 -7.86 8.32 1.74
N VAL A 50 -7.32 7.96 2.91
CA VAL A 50 -5.90 7.66 3.16
C VAL A 50 -5.82 6.28 3.79
N VAL A 51 -4.99 5.42 3.19
CA VAL A 51 -4.69 4.09 3.71
C VAL A 51 -3.42 4.18 4.53
N VAL A 52 -3.52 3.92 5.83
CA VAL A 52 -2.38 3.90 6.74
C VAL A 52 -1.76 2.52 6.73
N VAL A 53 -0.53 2.45 6.24
CA VAL A 53 0.26 1.22 6.14
C VAL A 53 1.31 1.24 7.23
N HIS A 54 1.47 0.11 7.92
CA HIS A 54 2.54 -0.13 8.87
C HIS A 54 3.61 -1.00 8.22
N PHE A 55 4.81 -0.44 8.08
CA PHE A 55 6.01 -1.15 7.67
C PHE A 55 6.65 -1.79 8.90
N LEU A 56 6.68 -3.12 8.93
CA LEU A 56 7.19 -3.86 10.08
C LEU A 56 8.72 -3.74 10.21
N GLU A 57 9.43 -3.68 9.08
CA GLU A 57 10.90 -3.60 9.06
C GLU A 57 11.41 -2.27 9.66
N THR A 58 10.76 -1.16 9.30
CA THR A 58 11.15 0.17 9.77
C THR A 58 10.35 0.61 11.00
N ASN A 59 9.34 -0.17 11.40
CA ASN A 59 8.35 0.13 12.43
C ASN A 59 7.68 1.51 12.22
N LYS A 60 7.46 1.91 10.97
CA LYS A 60 6.87 3.20 10.59
C LYS A 60 5.44 3.04 10.11
N LYS A 61 4.62 4.05 10.40
CA LYS A 61 3.27 4.19 9.85
C LYS A 61 3.24 5.33 8.85
N VAL A 62 2.80 5.05 7.64
CA VAL A 62 2.74 6.01 6.54
C VAL A 62 1.38 5.93 5.88
N GLY A 63 0.79 7.10 5.60
CA GLY A 63 -0.47 7.20 4.87
C GLY A 63 -0.22 7.29 3.37
N PHE A 64 -0.94 6.50 2.60
CA PHE A 64 -0.88 6.46 1.13
C PHE A 64 -2.25 6.73 0.52
N ARG A 65 -2.24 7.26 -0.70
CA ARG A 65 -3.42 7.29 -1.56
C ARG A 65 -3.61 5.94 -2.24
N LYS A 66 -4.85 5.63 -2.63
CA LYS A 66 -5.23 4.36 -3.28
C LYS A 66 -4.42 4.05 -4.55
N HIS A 67 -3.95 5.08 -5.26
CA HIS A 67 -3.19 4.92 -6.50
C HIS A 67 -1.68 4.69 -6.28
N GLU A 68 -1.17 4.84 -5.05
CA GLU A 68 0.26 4.68 -4.73
C GLU A 68 0.63 3.28 -4.26
N ILE A 69 -0.38 2.43 -4.02
CA ILE A 69 -0.21 1.11 -3.42
C ILE A 69 -1.03 0.06 -4.17
N GLU A 70 -0.55 -1.18 -4.15
CA GLU A 70 -1.30 -2.34 -4.64
C GLU A 70 -1.46 -3.40 -3.56
N ILE A 71 -2.58 -4.12 -3.59
CA ILE A 71 -2.82 -5.24 -2.68
C ILE A 71 -2.14 -6.47 -3.26
N ILE A 72 -1.28 -7.10 -2.46
CA ILE A 72 -0.58 -8.34 -2.82
C ILE A 72 -1.19 -9.56 -2.13
N GLU A 73 -1.68 -9.40 -0.89
CA GLU A 73 -2.37 -10.46 -0.16
C GLU A 73 -3.62 -9.90 0.50
N ASP A 74 -4.76 -10.53 0.21
CA ASP A 74 -6.03 -10.23 0.86
C ASP A 74 -6.15 -11.05 2.14
N TYR A 75 -6.68 -10.45 3.22
CA TYR A 75 -6.93 -11.18 4.45
C TYR A 75 -8.39 -11.65 4.48
N ASP A 76 -8.59 -12.97 4.52
CA ASP A 76 -9.90 -13.58 4.70
C ASP A 76 -10.17 -13.79 6.20
N PRO A 77 -11.14 -13.06 6.79
CA PRO A 77 -11.41 -13.16 8.22
C PRO A 77 -12.10 -14.46 8.63
N ASP A 78 -12.80 -15.13 7.72
CA ASP A 78 -13.54 -16.37 7.99
C ASP A 78 -12.59 -17.57 8.04
N GLU A 79 -11.66 -17.62 7.09
CA GLU A 79 -10.63 -18.67 6.99
C GLU A 79 -9.36 -18.32 7.80
N MET A 80 -9.23 -17.08 8.28
CA MET A 80 -8.04 -16.54 8.98
C MET A 80 -6.72 -16.72 8.20
N VAL A 81 -6.78 -16.61 6.87
CA VAL A 81 -5.63 -16.79 5.98
C VAL A 81 -5.40 -15.58 5.10
N TRP A 82 -4.13 -15.37 4.73
CA TRP A 82 -3.75 -14.43 3.67
C TRP A 82 -3.77 -15.13 2.31
N ILE A 83 -4.60 -14.63 1.41
CA ILE A 83 -4.76 -15.13 0.05
C ILE A 83 -3.97 -14.23 -0.89
N LYS A 84 -2.95 -14.79 -1.54
CA LYS A 84 -2.18 -14.07 -2.57
C LYS A 84 -3.07 -13.69 -3.74
N ILE A 85 -3.16 -12.39 -4.01
CA ILE A 85 -3.87 -11.88 -5.18
C ILE A 85 -2.92 -12.02 -6.37
N LYS A 86 -3.20 -12.98 -7.25
CA LYS A 86 -2.57 -12.99 -8.58
C LYS A 86 -3.19 -11.87 -9.40
N LYS A 87 -2.44 -10.81 -9.65
CA LYS A 87 -2.78 -9.86 -10.69
C LYS A 87 -2.61 -10.60 -12.01
N ASP A 88 -3.73 -10.86 -12.68
CA ASP A 88 -3.75 -11.48 -13.99
C ASP A 88 -3.05 -10.54 -14.98
N ASP A 89 -1.85 -10.91 -15.44
CA ASP A 89 -1.10 -10.18 -16.48
C ASP A 89 -1.66 -10.48 -17.89
N SER A 90 -2.93 -10.85 -18.02
CA SER A 90 -3.54 -11.04 -19.34
C SER A 90 -3.99 -9.69 -19.88
N GLN A 91 -3.10 -9.03 -20.61
CA GLN A 91 -3.27 -8.82 -22.04
C GLN A 91 -2.17 -7.87 -22.55
N ASN A 92 -1.07 -8.44 -23.04
CA ASN A 92 -0.35 -7.80 -24.13
C ASN A 92 0.29 -8.84 -25.06
N THR A 93 -0.54 -9.59 -25.79
CA THR A 93 -0.07 -10.20 -27.04
C THR A 93 -0.12 -9.14 -28.12
N VAL A 94 1.08 -8.67 -28.48
CA VAL A 94 1.38 -7.82 -29.61
C VAL A 94 0.71 -8.36 -30.87
N SER A 95 -0.24 -7.61 -31.43
CA SER A 95 -0.70 -7.80 -32.81
C SER A 95 -0.04 -6.71 -33.67
N THR A 96 1.16 -7.00 -34.16
CA THR A 96 1.73 -6.29 -35.31
C THR A 96 1.15 -6.92 -36.57
N SER A 97 0.48 -6.12 -37.39
CA SER A 97 0.13 -6.45 -38.78
C SER A 97 0.34 -5.20 -39.63
#